data_AF-H9GC41-F1
#
_entry.id   AF-H9GC41-F1
#
_cell.length_a   1.000
_cell.length_b   1.000
_cell.length_c   1.000
_cell.angle_alpha   90.00
_cell.angle_beta   90.00
_cell.angle_gamma   90.00
#
_symmetry.space_group_name_H-M   'P 1'
#
loop_
_entity.id
_entity.type
_entity.pdbx_description
1 polymer ?
#
loop_
_entity_poly.entity_id
_entity_poly.type
_entity_poly.pdbx_seq_one_letter_code
_entity_poly.pdbx_strand_id
1 'polypeptide(L)' 'MPQLIKSLLILFSFPFLEKGFQRYKMVVQVVIGEQRGEGVNMAARCFWDADTDNYAQDVFINDSLFCVAMAFGCYFY' A
#
# COMPACT_ATOMS: atom_id res chain seq x y z
N MET A 1 -10.66 -6.31 14.05
CA MET A 1 -10.01 -6.17 12.73
C MET A 1 -9.88 -4.73 12.21
N PRO A 2 -10.89 -3.83 12.26
CA PRO A 2 -10.79 -2.52 11.59
C PRO A 2 -9.77 -1.55 12.23
N GLN A 3 -9.43 -1.72 13.52
CA GLN A 3 -8.50 -0.85 14.22
C GLN A 3 -7.05 -1.06 13.73
N LEU A 4 -6.68 -2.31 13.41
CA LEU A 4 -5.34 -2.70 12.99
C LEU A 4 -5.02 -2.22 11.57
N ILE A 5 -6.01 -2.30 10.66
CA ILE A 5 -5.88 -1.76 9.30
C ILE A 5 -5.73 -0.24 9.36
N LYS A 6 -6.51 0.45 10.21
CA LYS A 6 -6.39 1.90 10.40
C LYS A 6 -5.02 2.30 10.94
N SER A 7 -4.48 1.58 11.93
CA SER A 7 -3.15 1.89 12.45
C SER A 7 -2.05 1.64 11.40
N LEU A 8 -2.15 0.57 10.60
CA LEU A 8 -1.23 0.34 9.49
C LEU A 8 -1.29 1.47 8.45
N LEU A 9 -2.50 1.88 8.05
CA LEU A 9 -2.68 2.96 7.08
C LEU A 9 -2.04 4.27 7.55
N ILE A 10 -2.18 4.61 8.83
CA ILE A 10 -1.54 5.78 9.43
C ILE A 10 -0.01 5.62 9.36
N LEU A 11 0.51 4.45 9.75
CA LEU A 11 1.95 4.17 9.82
C LEU A 11 2.63 4.20 8.44
N PHE A 12 1.93 3.75 7.38
CA PHE A 12 2.43 3.83 6.00
C PHE A 12 2.32 5.24 5.40
N SER A 13 1.31 6.02 5.80
CA SER A 13 1.08 7.36 5.26
C SER A 13 1.95 8.43 5.92
N PHE A 14 2.27 8.27 7.21
CA PHE A 14 3.04 9.25 8.00
C PHE A 14 4.41 9.61 7.40
N PRO A 15 5.25 8.63 7.04
CA PRO A 15 6.59 8.91 6.52
C PRO A 15 6.54 9.65 5.18
N PHE A 16 5.50 9.44 4.37
CA PHE A 16 5.32 10.15 3.10
C PHE A 16 4.96 11.62 3.32
N LEU A 17 4.14 11.91 4.34
CA LEU A 17 3.81 13.29 4.72
C LEU A 17 5.04 14.03 5.27
N GLU A 18 5.91 13.35 6.02
CA GLU A 18 7.14 13.94 6.56
C GLU A 18 8.23 14.17 5.51
N LYS A 19 8.33 13.32 4.49
CA LYS A 19 9.38 13.40 3.45
C LYS A 19 9.19 14.51 2.41
N GLY A 20 8.15 15.35 2.54
CA GLY A 20 8.00 16.54 1.70
C GLY A 20 7.45 16.28 0.29
N PHE A 21 6.77 15.16 0.07
CA PHE A 21 6.08 14.84 -1.19
C PHE A 21 4.78 15.65 -1.36
N GLN A 22 4.81 16.96 -1.16
CA GLN A 22 3.63 17.84 -1.13
C GLN A 22 2.88 17.91 -2.46
N ARG A 23 3.57 17.66 -3.57
CA ARG A 23 2.98 17.61 -4.92
C ARG A 23 2.49 16.22 -5.31
N TYR A 24 2.60 15.23 -4.43
CA TYR A 24 2.11 13.88 -4.70
C TYR A 24 0.85 13.59 -3.92
N LYS A 25 -0.15 13.07 -4.62
CA LYS A 25 -1.27 12.39 -3.98
C LYS A 25 -0.85 10.96 -3.66
N MET A 26 -0.78 10.65 -2.38
CA MET A 26 -0.49 9.31 -1.90
C MET A 26 -1.77 8.51 -1.70
N VAL A 27 -1.84 7.33 -2.30
CA VAL A 27 -2.92 6.36 -2.11
C VAL A 27 -2.31 5.09 -1.54
N VAL A 28 -2.75 4.67 -0.35
CA VAL A 28 -2.26 3.45 0.31
C VAL A 28 -3.39 2.44 0.39
N GLN A 29 -3.12 1.22 -0.07
CA GLN A 29 -4.01 0.07 0.05
C GLN A 29 -3.32 -1.01 0.88
N VAL A 30 -4.00 -1.47 1.92
CA VAL A 30 -3.54 -2.58 2.76
C VAL A 30 -4.61 -3.66 2.78
N VAL A 31 -4.23 -4.88 2.45
CA VAL A 31 -5.09 -6.07 2.48
C VAL A 31 -4.49 -7.05 3.47
N ILE A 32 -5.30 -7.51 4.42
CA ILE A 32 -4.93 -8.52 5.41
C ILE A 32 -5.93 -9.66 5.30
N GLY A 33 -5.43 -10.88 5.16
CA GLY A 33 -6.25 -12.08 5.11
C GLY A 33 -5.66 -13.21 5.96
N GLU A 34 -6.49 -14.17 6.29
CA GLU A 34 -6.07 -15.37 7.01
C GLU A 34 -5.44 -16.38 6.05
N GLN A 35 -4.37 -17.04 6.49
CA GLN A 35 -3.64 -18.03 5.70
C GLN A 35 -4.03 -19.43 6.15
N ARG A 36 -4.96 -20.05 5.42
CA ARG A 36 -5.47 -21.42 5.69
C ARG A 36 -5.12 -22.43 4.60
N GLY A 37 -4.01 -22.19 3.89
CA GLY A 37 -3.60 -22.97 2.71
C GLY A 37 -4.14 -22.43 1.38
N GLU A 38 -4.71 -21.23 1.39
CA GLU A 38 -5.20 -20.54 0.18
C GLU A 38 -4.05 -19.92 -0.63
N GLY A 39 -4.20 -19.91 -1.95
CA GLY A 39 -3.30 -19.21 -2.87
C GLY A 39 -3.85 -17.83 -3.22
N VAL A 40 -3.13 -16.76 -2.88
CA VAL A 40 -3.56 -15.38 -3.14
C VAL A 40 -2.59 -14.70 -4.11
N ASN A 41 -3.14 -14.06 -5.14
CA ASN A 41 -2.39 -13.19 -6.05
C ASN A 41 -3.02 -11.80 -6.06
N MET A 42 -2.22 -10.77 -5.76
CA MET A 42 -2.61 -9.37 -5.89
C MET A 42 -1.83 -8.73 -7.03
N ALA A 43 -2.57 -8.03 -7.89
CA ALA A 43 -2.03 -7.24 -8.98
C ALA A 43 -2.72 -5.88 -9.02
N ALA A 44 -2.01 -4.87 -9.48
CA ALA A 44 -2.54 -3.54 -9.76
C ALA A 44 -2.32 -3.20 -11.23
N ARG A 45 -3.26 -2.45 -11.80
CA ARG A 45 -3.10 -1.85 -13.12
C ARG A 45 -3.27 -0.34 -12.95
N CYS A 46 -2.28 0.41 -13.41
CA CYS A 46 -2.24 1.86 -13.26
C CYS A 46 -2.31 2.51 -14.64
N PHE A 47 -3.02 3.64 -14.73
CA PHE A 47 -3.01 4.52 -15.88
C PHE A 47 -2.51 5.87 -15.40
N TRP A 48 -1.24 6.14 -15.66
CA TRP A 48 -0.48 7.20 -15.02
C TRP A 48 0.75 7.58 -15.86
N ASP A 49 1.41 8.66 -15.48
CA ASP A 49 2.61 9.14 -16.15
C ASP A 49 3.83 8.34 -15.67
N ALA A 50 4.57 7.71 -16.58
CA ALA A 50 5.72 6.87 -16.23
C ALA A 50 6.94 7.65 -15.72
N ASP A 51 7.00 8.96 -15.99
CA ASP A 51 8.13 9.79 -15.57
C ASP A 51 7.92 10.36 -14.16
N THR A 52 6.66 10.60 -13.77
CA THR A 52 6.33 11.24 -12.49
C THR A 52 5.67 10.30 -11.49
N ASP A 53 4.85 9.35 -11.93
CA ASP A 53 4.03 8.53 -11.04
C ASP A 53 4.68 7.17 -10.77
N ASN A 54 4.56 6.67 -9.54
CA ASN A 54 5.18 5.39 -9.18
C ASN A 54 4.47 4.68 -8.01
N TYR A 55 4.77 3.40 -7.79
CA TYR A 55 4.27 2.61 -6.68
C TYR A 55 5.37 1.83 -5.99
N ALA A 56 5.09 1.48 -4.74
CA ALA A 56 5.83 0.48 -3.98
C ALA A 56 4.84 -0.54 -3.42
N GLN A 57 5.24 -1.81 -3.42
CA GLN A 57 4.47 -2.87 -2.78
C GLN A 57 5.37 -3.72 -1.90
N ASP A 58 4.80 -4.26 -0.84
CA ASP A 58 5.46 -5.26 0.00
C ASP A 58 4.45 -6.30 0.49
N VAL A 59 4.93 -7.52 0.69
CA VAL A 59 4.13 -8.69 1.03
C VAL A 59 4.73 -9.36 2.25
N PHE A 60 3.95 -9.42 3.32
CA PHE A 60 4.28 -10.15 4.54
C PHE A 60 3.39 -11.38 4.66
N ILE A 61 4.00 -12.52 4.97
CA ILE A 61 3.33 -13.83 5.06
C ILE A 61 3.85 -14.53 6.31
N ASN A 62 2.93 -15.07 7.11
CA ASN A 62 3.25 -15.97 8.21
C ASN A 62 2.29 -17.18 8.23
N ASP A 63 2.42 -18.07 9.20
CA ASP A 63 1.63 -19.31 9.24
C ASP A 63 0.11 -19.10 9.41
N SER A 64 -0.32 -17.93 9.87
CA SER A 64 -1.74 -17.64 10.19
C SER A 64 -2.37 -16.55 9.32
N LEU A 65 -1.57 -15.64 8.75
CA LEU A 65 -2.06 -14.49 7.99
C LEU A 65 -1.06 -14.03 6.94
N PHE A 66 -1.60 -13.39 5.91
CA PHE A 66 -0.84 -12.61 4.95
C PHE A 66 -1.28 -11.15 4.99
N CYS A 67 -0.37 -10.25 4.66
CA CYS A 67 -0.58 -8.83 4.57
C CYS A 67 0.10 -8.32 3.30
N VAL A 68 -0.65 -7.63 2.45
CA VAL A 68 -0.12 -6.96 1.27
C VAL A 68 -0.34 -5.46 1.44
N ALA A 69 0.75 -4.70 1.42
CA ALA A 69 0.72 -3.25 1.48
C ALA A 69 1.17 -2.68 0.12
N MET A 70 0.42 -1.74 -0.41
CA MET A 70 0.72 -1.07 -1.67
C MET A 70 0.52 0.44 -1.52
N ALA A 71 1.50 1.21 -1.95
CA ALA A 71 1.46 2.66 -1.94
C ALA A 71 1.66 3.17 -3.37
N PHE A 72 0.78 4.06 -3.81
CA PHE A 72 0.83 4.73 -5.10
C PHE A 72 1.08 6.23 -4.86
N GLY A 73 2.07 6.79 -5.53
CA GLY A 73 2.31 8.22 -5.60
C GLY A 73 1.98 8.73 -6.99
N CYS A 74 0.95 9.55 -7.11
CA CYS A 74 0.61 10.25 -8.34
C CYS A 74 0.95 11.73 -8.20
N TYR A 75 1.72 12.28 -9.11
CA TYR A 75 2.08 13.68 -9.15
C TYR A 75 0.86 14.54 -9.49
N PHE A 76 0.72 15.64 -8.76
CA PHE A 76 -0.30 16.65 -8.98
C PHE A 76 0.32 17.79 -9.78
N TYR A 77 -0.14 17.93 -11.02
CA TYR A 77 0.25 18.99 -11.95
C TYR A 77 -0.32 20.36 -11.55
#